data_AF-A0A523Q3R8-F1
#
_entry.id   AF-A0A523Q3R8-F1
#
_cell.length_a   1.000
_cell.length_b   1.000
_cell.length_c   1.000
_cell.angle_alpha   90.00
_cell.angle_beta   90.00
_cell.angle_gamma   90.00
#
_symmetry.space_group_name_H-M   'P 1'
#
loop_
_entity.id
_entity.type
_entity.pdbx_description
1 polymer ?
#
loop_
_entity_poly.entity_id
_entity_poly.type
_entity_poly.pdbx_seq_one_letter_code
_entity_poly.pdbx_strand_id
1 'polypeptide(L)'
;MVWIDAKRSLDEDHRLAISERLGLFLSSFALSLSSLTQLGEGNAPGKLALLRQIRASAPVTAEELREKLTRKGLSVPSADWLTRRLDVLRKASEVVRLGDGSYVPSAATIRALGTTLHGRSSPDVSRLLALARGKR
;
A
#
# COMPACT_ATOMS: atom_id res chain seq x y z
N MET A 1 -14.63 -0.34 -11.74
CA MET A 1 -13.99 0.76 -11.00
C MET A 1 -12.59 0.97 -11.53
N VAL A 2 -12.27 2.17 -12.01
CA VAL A 2 -10.99 2.52 -12.62
C VAL A 2 -10.24 3.50 -11.72
N TRP A 3 -8.97 3.20 -11.45
CA TRP A 3 -8.08 4.06 -10.67
C TRP A 3 -7.13 4.81 -11.60
N ILE A 4 -6.98 6.12 -11.37
CA ILE A 4 -6.07 6.96 -12.16
C ILE A 4 -5.03 7.58 -11.24
N ASP A 5 -3.75 7.35 -11.57
CA ASP A 5 -2.60 8.01 -10.93
C ASP A 5 -2.16 9.19 -11.81
N ALA A 6 -2.83 10.34 -11.63
CA ALA A 6 -2.50 11.57 -12.34
C ALA A 6 -1.47 12.39 -11.53
N LYS A 7 -0.41 12.86 -12.21
CA LYS A 7 0.65 13.70 -11.60
C LYS A 7 0.16 15.09 -11.16
N ARG A 8 -1.01 15.53 -11.62
CA ARG A 8 -1.67 16.80 -11.29
C ARG A 8 -3.10 16.51 -10.83
N SER A 9 -3.70 17.41 -10.06
CA SER A 9 -5.15 17.35 -9.83
C SER A 9 -5.85 17.45 -11.17
N LEU A 10 -6.81 16.56 -11.41
CA LEU A 10 -7.63 16.62 -12.60
C LEU A 10 -8.74 17.63 -12.34
N ASP A 11 -8.77 18.72 -13.10
CA ASP A 11 -9.94 19.60 -13.17
C ASP A 11 -11.16 18.83 -13.67
N GLU A 12 -12.35 19.32 -13.33
CA GLU A 12 -13.62 18.66 -13.61
C GLU A 12 -13.79 18.38 -15.12
N ASP A 13 -13.39 19.31 -15.98
CA ASP A 13 -13.42 19.15 -17.44
C ASP A 13 -12.55 17.98 -17.93
N HIS A 14 -11.36 17.80 -17.32
CA HIS A 14 -10.48 16.69 -17.64
C HIS A 14 -11.03 15.36 -17.12
N ARG A 15 -11.69 15.35 -15.96
CA ARG A 15 -12.35 14.13 -15.44
C ARG A 15 -13.46 13.68 -16.36
N LEU A 16 -14.27 14.62 -16.86
CA LEU A 16 -15.39 14.35 -17.76
C LEU A 16 -14.88 13.84 -19.12
N ALA A 17 -13.89 14.52 -19.70
CA ALA A 17 -13.29 14.06 -20.95
C ALA A 17 -12.67 12.65 -20.84
N ILE A 18 -12.00 12.35 -19.73
CA ILE A 18 -11.41 11.02 -19.49
C ILE A 18 -12.50 9.97 -19.28
N SER A 19 -13.56 10.27 -18.52
CA SER A 19 -14.62 9.33 -18.22
C SER A 19 -15.41 8.95 -19.48
N GLU A 20 -15.72 9.93 -20.34
CA GLU A 20 -16.36 9.69 -21.64
C GLU A 20 -15.51 8.82 -22.54
N ARG A 21 -14.21 9.15 -22.66
CA ARG A 21 -13.26 8.37 -23.48
C ARG A 21 -13.11 6.94 -22.97
N LEU A 22 -13.04 6.75 -21.66
CA LEU A 22 -12.97 5.44 -21.02
C LEU A 22 -14.28 4.68 -21.20
N GLY A 23 -15.44 5.33 -21.11
CA GLY A 23 -16.73 4.71 -21.38
C GLY A 23 -16.81 4.14 -22.80
N LEU A 24 -16.39 4.92 -23.79
CA LEU A 24 -16.34 4.49 -25.20
C LEU A 24 -15.31 3.37 -25.44
N PHE A 25 -14.16 3.42 -24.76
CA PHE A 25 -13.16 2.36 -24.87
C PHE A 25 -13.66 1.06 -24.22
N LEU A 26 -14.23 1.13 -23.01
CA LEU A 26 -14.72 -0.03 -22.28
C LEU A 26 -15.95 -0.66 -22.94
N SER A 27 -16.82 0.13 -23.58
CA SER A 27 -17.98 -0.40 -24.31
C SER A 27 -17.57 -1.29 -25.49
N SER A 28 -16.41 -1.04 -26.11
CA SER A 28 -15.85 -1.94 -27.13
C SER A 28 -15.51 -3.34 -26.61
N PHE A 29 -15.38 -3.49 -25.29
CA PHE A 29 -15.15 -4.76 -24.59
C PHE A 29 -16.37 -5.25 -23.81
N ALA A 30 -17.56 -4.66 -24.03
CA ALA A 30 -18.78 -4.91 -23.26
C ALA A 30 -18.62 -4.68 -21.74
N LEU A 31 -17.73 -3.77 -21.35
CA LEU A 31 -17.50 -3.37 -19.96
C LEU A 31 -18.12 -1.99 -19.71
N SER A 32 -18.67 -1.78 -18.50
CA SER A 32 -19.22 -0.49 -18.08
C SER A 32 -18.31 0.20 -17.05
N LEU A 33 -18.16 1.52 -17.17
CA LEU A 33 -17.41 2.33 -16.22
C LEU A 33 -18.29 2.61 -14.98
N SER A 34 -18.06 1.87 -13.90
CA SER A 34 -18.82 2.05 -12.66
C SER A 34 -18.46 3.34 -11.90
N SER A 35 -17.17 3.69 -11.90
CA SER A 35 -16.62 4.82 -11.15
C SER A 35 -15.17 5.07 -11.57
N LEU A 36 -14.77 6.35 -11.51
CA LEU A 36 -13.43 6.84 -11.75
C LEU A 36 -12.90 7.45 -10.45
N THR A 37 -11.81 6.92 -9.91
CA THR A 37 -11.25 7.41 -8.64
C THR A 37 -9.79 7.80 -8.83
N GLN A 38 -9.45 9.03 -8.47
CA GLN A 38 -8.05 9.46 -8.46
C GLN A 38 -7.34 8.85 -7.26
N LEU A 39 -6.11 8.34 -7.46
CA LEU A 39 -5.35 7.69 -6.39
C LEU A 39 -5.06 8.63 -5.21
N GLY A 40 -4.96 9.94 -5.46
CA GLY A 40 -4.80 10.98 -4.44
C GLY A 40 -6.05 11.29 -3.61
N GLU A 41 -7.24 10.93 -4.11
CA GLU A 41 -8.53 11.08 -3.41
C GLU A 41 -8.95 9.80 -2.69
N GLY A 42 -8.53 8.64 -3.19
CA GLY A 42 -8.62 7.41 -2.42
C GLY A 42 -7.70 7.49 -1.20
N ASN A 43 -8.15 6.98 -0.06
CA ASN A 43 -7.33 6.81 1.15
C ASN A 43 -6.21 5.76 0.94
N ALA A 44 -5.42 5.91 -0.12
CA ALA A 44 -4.39 4.99 -0.54
C ALA A 44 -3.16 5.14 0.36
N PRO A 45 -2.50 4.04 0.73
CA PRO A 45 -1.39 4.10 1.66
C PRO A 45 -0.17 4.77 1.01
N GLY A 46 0.25 5.90 1.58
CA GLY A 46 1.52 6.52 1.26
C GLY A 46 2.71 5.67 1.70
N LYS A 47 3.92 6.03 1.21
CA LYS A 47 5.18 5.33 1.52
C LYS A 47 5.38 5.10 3.03
N LEU A 48 5.17 6.12 3.86
CA LEU A 48 5.33 6.00 5.31
C LEU A 48 4.32 5.03 5.94
N ALA A 49 3.07 5.00 5.45
CA ALA A 49 2.06 4.07 5.94
C ALA A 49 2.43 2.61 5.60
N LEU A 50 2.92 2.38 4.38
CA LEU A 50 3.43 1.06 3.96
C LEU A 50 4.60 0.62 4.84
N LEU A 51 5.63 1.47 5.01
CA LEU A 51 6.82 1.13 5.80
C LEU A 51 6.49 0.90 7.28
N ARG A 52 5.58 1.68 7.87
CA ARG A 52 5.09 1.48 9.24
C ARG A 52 4.35 0.15 9.41
N GLN A 53 3.60 -0.25 8.39
CA GLN A 53 2.83 -1.51 8.41
C GLN A 53 3.69 -2.75 8.15
N ILE A 54 4.77 -2.61 7.38
CA ILE A 54 5.78 -3.65 7.13
C ILE A 54 6.69 -3.82 8.34
N ARG A 55 7.17 -2.73 8.98
CA ARG A 55 7.52 -2.78 10.41
C ARG A 55 6.26 -3.21 11.19
N ALA A 56 6.21 -3.50 12.47
CA ALA A 56 5.01 -4.07 13.13
C ALA A 56 4.57 -5.47 12.63
N SER A 57 4.48 -5.75 11.33
CA SER A 57 4.04 -7.05 10.78
C SER A 57 5.15 -7.92 10.22
N ALA A 58 6.37 -7.40 10.05
CA ALA A 58 7.47 -8.15 9.46
C ALA A 58 7.79 -9.45 10.22
N PRO A 59 8.06 -10.56 9.50
CA PRO A 59 7.98 -10.70 8.03
C PRO A 59 6.53 -10.71 7.53
N VAL A 60 6.24 -10.07 6.38
CA VAL A 60 4.87 -9.96 5.85
C VAL A 60 4.82 -10.18 4.33
N THR A 61 3.85 -10.95 3.85
CA THR A 61 3.58 -11.12 2.42
C THR A 61 2.80 -9.93 1.83
N ALA A 62 2.74 -9.82 0.51
CA ALA A 62 1.95 -8.75 -0.14
C ALA A 62 0.45 -8.89 0.18
N GLU A 63 -0.05 -10.13 0.22
CA GLU A 63 -1.43 -10.48 0.56
C GLU A 63 -1.78 -10.09 2.00
N GLU A 64 -0.97 -10.50 2.97
CA GLU A 64 -1.16 -10.13 4.38
C GLU A 64 -1.06 -8.62 4.60
N LEU A 65 -0.14 -7.96 3.90
CA LEU A 65 0.02 -6.52 3.97
C LEU A 65 -1.24 -5.82 3.45
N ARG A 66 -1.78 -6.27 2.30
CA ARG A 66 -3.04 -5.77 1.74
C ARG A 66 -4.17 -5.89 2.75
N GLU A 67 -4.37 -7.07 3.32
CA GLU A 67 -5.43 -7.29 4.31
C GLU A 67 -5.30 -6.35 5.51
N LYS A 68 -4.08 -6.20 6.06
CA LYS A 68 -3.84 -5.34 7.21
C LYS A 68 -4.06 -3.86 6.89
N LEU A 69 -3.71 -3.42 5.68
CA LEU A 69 -3.98 -2.05 5.21
C LEU A 69 -5.49 -1.82 5.07
N THR A 70 -6.22 -2.76 4.45
CA THR A 70 -7.67 -2.69 4.30
C THR A 70 -8.39 -2.69 5.64
N ARG A 71 -7.97 -3.51 6.61
CA ARG A 71 -8.51 -3.50 7.99
C ARG A 71 -8.29 -2.16 8.71
N LYS A 72 -7.28 -1.39 8.32
CA LYS A 72 -7.02 -0.03 8.82
C LYS A 72 -7.78 1.07 8.05
N GLY A 73 -8.69 0.69 7.15
CA GLY A 73 -9.46 1.63 6.33
C GLY A 73 -8.69 2.23 5.16
N LEU A 74 -7.49 1.71 4.84
CA LEU A 74 -6.69 2.16 3.70
C LEU A 74 -7.13 1.42 2.43
N SER A 75 -7.28 2.15 1.33
CA SER A 75 -7.69 1.59 0.06
C SER A 75 -6.47 1.10 -0.73
N VAL A 76 -6.46 -0.19 -1.07
CA VAL A 76 -5.42 -0.79 -1.92
C VAL A 76 -6.06 -1.10 -3.28
N PRO A 77 -5.71 -0.35 -4.34
CA PRO A 77 -6.38 -0.45 -5.64
C PRO A 77 -6.33 -1.84 -6.28
N SER A 78 -5.18 -2.50 -6.21
CA SER A 78 -4.96 -3.86 -6.73
C SER A 78 -3.74 -4.52 -6.10
N ALA A 79 -3.64 -5.85 -6.22
CA ALA A 79 -2.45 -6.58 -5.79
C ALA A 79 -1.20 -6.18 -6.61
N ASP A 80 -1.37 -5.94 -7.91
CA ASP A 80 -0.29 -5.46 -8.79
C ASP A 80 0.20 -4.07 -8.36
N TRP A 81 -0.70 -3.16 -8.02
CA TRP A 81 -0.34 -1.84 -7.49
C TRP A 81 0.53 -1.96 -6.22
N LEU A 82 0.12 -2.80 -5.27
CA LEU A 82 0.87 -2.99 -4.02
C LEU A 82 2.24 -3.60 -4.30
N THR A 83 2.30 -4.58 -5.20
CA THR A 83 3.55 -5.23 -5.61
C THR A 83 4.51 -4.23 -6.25
N ARG A 84 4.04 -3.37 -7.17
CA ARG A 84 4.86 -2.29 -7.75
C ARG A 84 5.38 -1.34 -6.70
N ARG A 85 4.56 -0.97 -5.71
CA ARG A 85 4.97 -0.10 -4.60
C ARG A 85 6.04 -0.77 -3.74
N LEU A 86 5.88 -2.05 -3.41
CA LEU A 86 6.89 -2.83 -2.67
C LEU A 86 8.20 -2.95 -3.45
N ASP A 87 8.13 -3.12 -4.77
CA ASP A 87 9.32 -3.17 -5.62
C ASP A 87 10.05 -1.83 -5.69
N VAL A 88 9.34 -0.71 -5.71
CA VAL A 88 9.94 0.63 -5.62
C VAL A 88 10.68 0.78 -4.28
N LEU A 89 10.06 0.37 -3.16
CA LEU A 89 10.70 0.40 -1.84
C LEU A 89 11.93 -0.53 -1.77
N ARG A 90 11.86 -1.70 -2.44
CA ARG A 90 12.97 -2.64 -2.52
C ARG A 90 14.14 -2.06 -3.30
N LYS A 91 13.88 -1.46 -4.46
CA LYS A 91 14.91 -0.78 -5.28
C LYS A 91 15.54 0.40 -4.54
N ALA A 92 14.77 1.07 -3.67
CA ALA A 92 15.26 2.12 -2.79
C ALA A 92 16.02 1.59 -1.54
N SER A 93 16.22 0.27 -1.41
CA SER A 93 16.86 -0.37 -0.25
C SER A 93 16.13 -0.14 1.09
N GLU A 94 14.83 0.16 1.04
CA GLU A 94 14.02 0.42 2.24
C GLU A 94 13.37 -0.85 2.81
N VAL A 95 13.14 -1.82 1.93
CA VAL A 95 12.65 -3.15 2.29
C VAL A 95 13.49 -4.20 1.59
N VAL A 96 13.59 -5.36 2.23
CA VAL A 96 14.24 -6.56 1.70
C VAL A 96 13.15 -7.61 1.47
N ARG A 97 13.20 -8.26 0.30
CA ARG A 97 12.36 -9.42 0.00
C ARG A 97 13.12 -10.69 0.37
N LEU A 98 12.53 -11.53 1.21
CA LEU A 98 13.09 -12.80 1.64
C LEU A 98 12.82 -13.90 0.59
N GLY A 99 13.50 -15.04 0.72
CA GLY A 99 13.39 -16.16 -0.23
C GLY A 99 11.99 -16.79 -0.31
N ASP A 100 11.19 -16.64 0.74
CA ASP A 100 9.78 -17.06 0.80
C ASP A 100 8.81 -16.04 0.19
N GLY A 101 9.32 -14.91 -0.33
CA GLY A 101 8.53 -13.85 -0.92
C GLY A 101 7.96 -12.83 0.07
N SER A 102 8.23 -12.97 1.37
CA SER A 102 7.85 -12.00 2.39
C SER A 102 8.78 -10.78 2.40
N TYR A 103 8.33 -9.69 3.00
CA TYR A 103 9.04 -8.41 3.06
C TYR A 103 9.37 -8.03 4.50
N VAL A 104 10.58 -7.51 4.70
CA VAL A 104 11.07 -6.95 5.96
C VAL A 104 11.65 -5.56 5.72
N PRO A 105 11.54 -4.62 6.68
CA PRO A 105 12.18 -3.32 6.54
C PRO A 105 13.71 -3.45 6.69
N SER A 106 14.48 -2.65 5.96
CA SER A 106 15.94 -2.65 6.11
C SER A 106 16.37 -2.02 7.45
N ALA A 107 17.57 -2.34 7.92
CA ALA A 107 18.09 -1.76 9.17
C ALA A 107 18.23 -0.22 9.10
N ALA A 108 18.51 0.33 7.91
CA ALA A 108 18.52 1.77 7.69
C ALA A 108 17.11 2.35 7.82
N THR A 109 16.11 1.69 7.25
CA THR A 109 14.71 2.14 7.34
C THR A 109 14.12 2.02 8.73
N ILE A 110 14.46 0.98 9.50
CA ILE A 110 14.05 0.87 10.92
C ILE A 110 14.60 2.07 11.71
N ARG A 111 15.88 2.42 11.50
CA ARG A 111 16.51 3.59 12.13
C ARG A 111 15.84 4.89 11.69
N ALA A 112 15.61 5.06 10.39
CA ALA A 112 15.00 6.27 9.82
C ALA A 112 13.54 6.47 10.25
N LEU A 113 12.76 5.39 10.43
CA LEU A 113 11.40 5.47 10.96
C LEU A 113 11.37 5.88 12.43
N GLY A 114 12.50 5.77 13.14
CA GLY A 114 12.65 6.08 14.56
C GLY A 114 11.78 5.20 15.46
N THR A 115 11.88 5.37 16.77
CA THR A 115 10.87 4.90 17.73
C THR A 115 10.17 6.14 18.27
N THR A 116 9.07 6.55 17.66
CA THR A 116 8.34 7.75 18.11
C THR A 116 7.58 7.51 19.42
N LEU A 117 7.46 6.28 19.91
CA LEU A 117 6.75 5.92 21.15
C LEU A 117 7.63 5.03 22.02
N HIS A 118 8.16 5.59 23.10
CA HIS A 118 8.74 4.83 24.21
C HIS A 118 7.59 4.23 25.05
N GLY A 119 7.43 2.90 25.05
CA GLY A 119 6.42 2.21 25.87
C GLY A 119 5.79 0.97 25.22
N ARG A 120 4.69 0.47 25.83
CA ARG A 120 3.96 -0.76 25.42
C ARG A 120 3.35 -0.69 24.01
N SER A 121 3.24 0.51 23.43
CA SER A 121 2.72 0.79 22.09
C SER A 121 3.80 0.91 21.00
N SER A 122 5.08 0.71 21.35
CA SER A 122 6.15 0.67 20.37
C SER A 122 5.91 -0.45 19.33
N PRO A 123 6.07 -0.19 18.02
CA PRO A 123 5.94 -1.20 16.98
C PRO A 123 6.85 -2.42 17.22
N ASP A 124 8.00 -2.21 17.85
CA ASP A 124 8.95 -3.29 18.13
C ASP A 124 8.52 -4.10 19.36
N VAL A 125 7.95 -3.47 20.39
CA VAL A 125 7.35 -4.16 21.55
C VAL A 125 6.10 -4.94 21.14
N SER A 126 5.23 -4.36 20.32
CA SER A 126 4.06 -5.07 19.79
C SER A 126 4.46 -6.29 18.94
N ARG A 127 5.52 -6.17 18.14
CA ARG A 127 6.07 -7.32 17.39
C ARG A 127 6.60 -8.40 18.32
N LEU A 128 7.39 -8.03 19.33
CA LEU A 128 7.97 -8.95 20.30
C LEU A 128 6.87 -9.71 21.07
N LEU A 129 5.81 -9.00 21.48
CA LEU A 129 4.62 -9.59 22.10
C LEU A 129 3.86 -10.52 21.16
N ALA A 130 3.72 -10.17 19.87
CA ALA A 130 3.08 -11.03 18.88
C ALA A 130 3.87 -12.33 18.65
N LEU A 131 5.20 -12.24 18.53
CA LEU A 131 6.09 -13.41 18.44
C LEU A 131 5.99 -14.31 19.67
N ALA A 132 5.92 -13.72 20.87
CA ALA A 132 5.76 -14.47 22.12
C ALA A 132 4.41 -15.19 22.22
N ARG A 133 3.35 -14.62 21.64
CA ARG A 133 2.00 -15.23 21.63
C ARG A 133 1.85 -16.36 20.61
N GLY A 134 2.55 -16.31 19.48
CA GLY A 134 2.49 -17.34 18.42
C GLY A 134 3.37 -18.57 18.68
N LYS A 135 4.12 -18.62 19.79
CA LYS A 135 5.02 -19.72 20.17
C LYS A 135 4.40 -20.73 21.15
N ARG A 136 3.08 -20.74 21.30
CA ARG A 136 2.32 -21.71 22.10
C ARG A 136 1.49 -22.62 21.21
#